data_AF-A0A2D7JG72-F1
#
_entry.id   AF-A0A2D7JG72-F1
#
_cell.length_a   1.000
_cell.length_b   1.000
_cell.length_c   1.000
_cell.angle_alpha   90.00
_cell.angle_beta   90.00
_cell.angle_gamma   90.00
#
_symmetry.space_group_name_H-M   'P 1'
#
loop_
_entity.id
_entity.type
_entity.pdbx_description
1 polymer ?
#
loop_
_entity_poly.entity_id
_entity_poly.type
_entity_poly.pdbx_seq_one_letter_code
_entity_poly.pdbx_strand_id
1 'polypeptide(L)' 'MFSKFPALRRVSIYMVLSYGTLVFVNNSGYELENMWIIYAPMFIGVYIFSRWIDSRLPAISANKDPKKQD' A
#
# COMPACT_ATOMS: atom_id res chain seq x y z
N MET A 1 3.25 -6.94 21.23
CA MET A 1 2.93 -5.60 21.80
C MET A 1 2.34 -4.62 20.77
N PHE A 2 2.61 -4.76 19.46
CA PHE A 2 2.12 -3.86 18.40
C PHE A 2 0.64 -4.02 17.97
N SER A 3 -0.09 -4.99 18.53
CA SER A 3 -1.52 -5.19 18.21
C SER A 3 -2.45 -4.15 18.83
N LYS A 4 -1.97 -3.35 19.80
CA LYS A 4 -2.78 -2.36 20.53
C LYS A 4 -2.94 -1.02 19.79
N PHE A 5 -2.11 -0.75 18.78
CA PHE A 5 -2.13 0.53 18.04
C PHE A 5 -2.09 0.29 16.53
N PRO A 6 -3.25 0.02 15.89
CA PRO A 6 -3.31 -0.28 14.46
C PRO A 6 -2.75 0.85 13.58
N ALA A 7 -2.86 2.11 14.03
CA ALA A 7 -2.25 3.26 13.38
C ALA A 7 -0.71 3.19 13.43
N LEU A 8 -0.13 2.93 14.60
CA LEU A 8 1.32 2.84 14.78
C LEU A 8 1.93 1.71 13.93
N ARG A 9 1.24 0.57 13.86
CA ARG A 9 1.64 -0.55 12.99
C ARG A 9 1.65 -0.15 11.51
N ARG A 10 0.65 0.60 11.05
CA ARG A 10 0.59 1.08 9.66
C ARG A 10 1.72 2.07 9.38
N VAL A 11 1.91 3.06 10.26
CA VAL A 11 2.97 4.07 10.14
C VAL A 11 4.35 3.42 10.10
N SER A 12 4.64 2.47 10.99
CA SER A 12 5.94 1.79 11.00
C SER A 12 6.18 0.98 9.74
N ILE A 13 5.14 0.30 9.21
CA ILE A 13 5.24 -0.45 7.95
C ILE A 13 5.54 0.49 6.79
N TYR A 14 4.81 1.61 6.67
CA TYR A 14 5.06 2.59 5.61
C TYR A 14 6.45 3.20 5.74
N MET A 15 6.87 3.56 6.95
CA MET A 15 8.19 4.14 7.19
C MET A 15 9.31 3.19 6.75
N VAL A 16 9.24 1.91 7.15
CA VAL A 16 10.25 0.91 6.79
C VAL A 16 10.25 0.63 5.28
N LEU A 17 9.07 0.46 4.67
CA LEU A 17 8.96 0.20 3.23
C LEU A 17 9.46 1.39 2.41
N SER A 18 8.99 2.60 2.70
CA SER A 18 9.39 3.82 1.98
C SER A 18 10.88 4.08 2.11
N TYR A 19 11.43 3.98 3.31
CA TYR A 19 12.86 4.20 3.54
C TYR A 19 13.72 3.10 2.90
N GLY A 20 13.30 1.84 2.99
CA GLY A 20 13.99 0.71 2.36
C GLY A 20 14.05 0.85 0.84
N THR A 21 12.94 1.20 0.20
CA THR A 21 12.91 1.48 -1.25
C THR A 21 13.81 2.66 -1.60
N LEU A 22 13.76 3.75 -0.83
CA LEU A 22 14.60 4.92 -1.08
C LEU A 22 16.09 4.58 -1.02
N VAL A 23 16.53 3.86 0.01
CA VAL A 23 17.93 3.44 0.16
C VAL A 23 18.35 2.50 -0.96
N PHE A 24 17.50 1.53 -1.32
CA PHE A 24 17.79 0.59 -2.41
C PHE A 24 17.97 1.31 -3.75
N VAL A 25 17.05 2.21 -4.12
CA VAL A 25 17.12 2.98 -5.36
C VAL A 25 18.37 3.87 -5.36
N ASN A 26 18.63 4.59 -4.27
CA ASN A 26 19.76 5.51 -4.19
C ASN A 26 21.12 4.80 -4.27
N ASN A 27 21.25 3.60 -3.69
CA ASN A 27 22.48 2.81 -3.74
C ASN A 27 22.61 1.91 -4.97
N SER A 28 21.58 1.84 -5.82
CA SER A 28 21.58 0.98 -7.00
C SER A 28 22.48 1.48 -8.14
N GLY A 29 22.98 2.72 -8.07
CA GLY A 29 23.79 3.32 -9.12
C GLY A 29 23.02 3.56 -10.43
N TYR A 30 21.68 3.49 -10.40
CA TYR A 30 20.85 3.68 -11.58
C TYR A 30 20.95 5.10 -12.12
N GLU A 31 21.22 5.20 -13.42
CA GLU A 31 21.19 6.47 -14.14
C GLU A 31 19.74 6.93 -14.35
N LEU A 32 19.51 8.24 -14.17
CA LEU A 32 18.21 8.89 -14.25
C LEU A 32 17.45 8.58 -15.55
N GLU A 33 18.17 8.35 -16.64
CA GLU A 33 17.61 8.05 -17.97
C GLU A 33 16.80 6.74 -18.00
N ASN A 34 17.19 5.75 -17.19
CA ASN A 34 16.56 4.43 -17.15
C ASN A 34 15.66 4.22 -15.92
N MET A 35 15.23 5.31 -15.27
CA MET A 35 14.36 5.25 -14.09
C MET A 35 13.05 4.48 -14.30
N TRP A 36 12.58 4.35 -15.55
CA TRP A 36 11.40 3.55 -15.90
C TRP A 36 11.53 2.09 -15.44
N ILE A 37 12.76 1.55 -15.35
CA ILE A 37 13.04 0.19 -14.86
C ILE A 37 12.66 0.05 -13.38
N ILE A 38 12.63 1.14 -12.62
CA ILE A 38 12.18 1.14 -11.23
C ILE A 38 10.69 1.50 -11.15
N TYR A 39 10.25 2.54 -11.87
CA TYR A 39 8.86 3.00 -11.79
C TYR A 39 7.86 2.01 -12.39
N ALA A 40 8.15 1.35 -13.50
CA ALA A 40 7.25 0.40 -14.14
C ALA A 40 6.91 -0.81 -13.23
N PRO A 41 7.90 -1.54 -12.67
CA PRO A 41 7.59 -2.61 -11.72
C PRO A 41 7.00 -2.09 -10.40
N MET A 42 7.32 -0.86 -9.98
CA MET A 42 6.65 -0.24 -8.83
C MET A 42 5.14 -0.10 -9.07
N PHE A 43 4.70 0.39 -10.23
CA PHE A 43 3.28 0.49 -10.57
C PHE A 43 2.57 -0.87 -10.58
N ILE A 44 3.22 -1.89 -11.15
CA ILE A 44 2.72 -3.27 -11.15
C ILE A 44 2.58 -3.78 -9.71
N GLY A 45 3.61 -3.57 -8.89
CA GLY A 45 3.63 -3.94 -7.48
C GLY A 45 2.49 -3.27 -6.70
N VAL A 46 2.28 -1.96 -6.87
CA VAL A 46 1.18 -1.22 -6.25
C VAL A 46 -0.17 -1.77 -6.69
N TYR A 47 -0.38 -2.04 -7.98
CA TYR A 47 -1.64 -2.59 -8.47
C TYR A 47 -1.96 -3.96 -7.85
N ILE A 48 -0.99 -4.89 -7.85
CA ILE A 48 -1.15 -6.22 -7.25
C ILE A 48 -1.41 -6.09 -5.74
N PHE A 49 -0.66 -5.23 -5.05
CA PHE A 49 -0.81 -5.04 -3.62
C PHE A 49 -2.15 -4.42 -3.24
N SER A 50 -2.61 -3.40 -3.97
CA SER A 50 -3.93 -2.81 -3.80
C SER A 50 -5.03 -3.83 -4.02
N ARG A 51 -4.95 -4.62 -5.10
CA ARG A 51 -5.94 -5.67 -5.39
C ARG A 51 -5.93 -6.79 -4.35
N TRP A 52 -4.77 -7.12 -3.81
CA TRP A 52 -4.64 -8.04 -2.69
C TRP A 52 -5.30 -7.48 -1.42
N ILE A 53 -5.04 -6.22 -1.06
CA ILE A 53 -5.69 -5.54 0.06
C ILE A 53 -7.21 -5.54 -0.12
N ASP A 54 -7.71 -5.16 -1.30
CA ASP A 54 -9.14 -5.12 -1.61
C ASP A 54 -9.78 -6.52 -1.51
N SER A 55 -9.08 -7.57 -1.93
CA SER A 55 -9.58 -8.95 -1.78
C SER A 55 -9.60 -9.44 -0.32
N ARG A 56 -8.80 -8.82 0.55
CA ARG A 56 -8.67 -9.20 1.98
C ARG A 56 -9.57 -8.37 2.88
N LEU A 57 -9.91 -7.15 2.48
CA LEU A 57 -10.92 -6.34 3.14
C LEU A 57 -12.28 -6.82 2.64
N PRO A 58 -13.20 -7.28 3.52
CA PRO A 58 -14.57 -7.46 3.10
C PRO A 58 -15.04 -6.14 2.49
N ALA A 59 -15.71 -6.21 1.34
CA ALA A 59 -16.42 -5.05 0.80
C ALA A 59 -17.09 -4.39 1.99
N ILE A 60 -16.78 -3.11 2.25
CA ILE A 60 -17.59 -2.32 3.17
C ILE A 60 -18.95 -2.34 2.49
N SER A 61 -19.78 -3.31 2.85
CA SER A 61 -21.19 -3.33 2.53
C SER A 61 -21.65 -2.03 3.13
N ALA A 62 -21.73 -1.00 2.28
CA ALA A 62 -22.43 0.21 2.59
C ALA A 62 -23.81 -0.29 2.97
N ASN A 63 -24.06 -0.37 4.27
CA ASN A 63 -25.35 -0.76 4.79
C ASN A 63 -26.29 0.35 4.36
N LYS A 64 -26.83 0.21 3.15
CA LYS A 64 -28.05 0.87 2.74
C LYS A 64 -29.15 0.12 3.47
N ASP A 65 -29.32 0.49 4.74
CA ASP A 65 -30.59 0.42 5.42
C ASP A 65 -31.36 1.70 5.05
N PRO A 66 -32.21 1.70 4.01
CA PRO A 66 -33.37 2.57 4.07
C PRO A 66 -34.32 1.91 5.07
N LYS A 67 -34.30 2.41 6.30
CA LYS A 67 -35.39 2.19 7.27
C LYS A 67 -36.75 2.39 6.58
N LYS A 68 -37.58 1.35 6.68
CA LYS A 68 -39.02 1.29 7.02
C LYS A 68 -40.01 2.35 6.48
N GLN A 69 -41.23 1.82 6.31
CA GLN A 69 -42.57 2.48 6.28
C GLN A 69 -42.93 3.11 4.93
N ASP A 70 -44.01 2.71 4.25
CA ASP A 70 -45.35 2.29 4.70
C ASP A 70 -45.94 1.07 3.96
#